data_AF-A0A7S3D0T5-F1
#
_entry.id   AF-A0A7S3D0T5-F1
#
_cell.length_a   1.000
_cell.length_b   1.000
_cell.length_c   1.000
_cell.angle_alpha   90.00
_cell.angle_beta   90.00
_cell.angle_gamma   90.00
#
_symmetry.space_group_name_H-M   'P 1'
#
loop_
_entity.id
_entity.type
_entity.pdbx_description
1 polymer ?
#
loop_
_entity_poly.entity_id
_entity_poly.type
_entity_poly.pdbx_seq_one_letter_code
_entity_poly.pdbx_strand_id
1 'polypeptide(L)'
;VEEKKWSRYLIPAIDMVNHRADANAEVKVGGDAASFQLVAKKRIEKGEEVCIKYGGDAYEYTNDEMLLNYGFVDTSISSLPTSDRKTVASSSTAEVETLSTIESHIGGRQGLVADLQHAQRAQKEGDVRKALVYKYRVARRMAI
;
A
#
# COMPACT_ATOMS: atom_id res chain seq x y z
N VAL A 1 -25.67 -8.84 -13.31
CA VAL A 1 -24.28 -9.16 -12.92
C VAL A 1 -24.36 -9.78 -11.54
N GLU A 2 -24.01 -11.05 -11.39
CA GLU A 2 -24.00 -11.72 -10.08
C GLU A 2 -22.93 -11.07 -9.19
N GLU A 3 -23.31 -10.61 -8.00
CA GLU A 3 -22.35 -10.13 -7.00
C GLU A 3 -21.56 -11.32 -6.46
N LYS A 4 -20.24 -11.28 -6.64
CA LYS A 4 -19.34 -12.27 -6.06
C LYS A 4 -19.30 -12.07 -4.54
N LYS A 5 -20.00 -12.94 -3.82
CA LYS A 5 -20.01 -12.95 -2.35
C LYS A 5 -18.70 -13.52 -1.82
N TRP A 6 -17.95 -12.70 -1.08
CA TRP A 6 -16.73 -13.13 -0.41
C TRP A 6 -17.04 -13.64 0.99
N SER A 7 -16.66 -14.88 1.29
CA SER A 7 -16.70 -15.44 2.65
C SER A 7 -15.32 -15.34 3.28
N ARG A 8 -15.28 -15.00 4.57
CA ARG A 8 -14.05 -15.01 5.38
C ARG A 8 -14.06 -16.24 6.27
N TYR A 9 -12.92 -16.92 6.36
CA TYR A 9 -12.74 -18.14 7.14
C TYR A 9 -11.55 -17.98 8.07
N LEU A 10 -11.63 -18.59 9.26
CA LEU A 10 -10.46 -18.86 10.08
C LEU A 10 -9.93 -20.23 9.67
N ILE A 11 -8.67 -20.29 9.23
CA ILE A 11 -8.05 -21.52 8.75
C ILE A 11 -6.99 -21.92 9.78
N PRO A 12 -7.27 -22.95 10.61
CA PRO A 12 -6.34 -23.37 11.64
C PRO A 12 -4.96 -23.69 11.08
N ALA A 13 -3.93 -23.40 11.87
CA ALA A 13 -2.51 -23.55 11.54
C ALA A 13 -1.98 -22.57 10.49
N ILE A 14 -2.76 -22.23 9.46
CA ILE A 14 -2.38 -21.20 8.48
C ILE A 14 -2.48 -19.80 9.10
N ASP A 15 -3.44 -19.58 10.00
CA ASP A 15 -3.59 -18.34 10.76
C ASP A 15 -2.42 -18.01 11.70
N MET A 16 -1.56 -18.99 12.00
CA MET A 16 -0.35 -18.81 12.79
C MET A 16 0.85 -18.31 11.98
N VAL A 17 0.73 -18.26 10.64
CA VAL A 17 1.85 -17.94 9.75
C VAL A 17 1.98 -16.43 9.57
N ASN A 18 3.08 -15.86 10.03
CA ASN A 18 3.29 -14.42 10.05
C ASN A 18 3.41 -13.78 8.66
N HIS A 19 3.21 -12.46 8.64
CA HIS A 19 3.40 -11.64 7.47
C HIS A 19 4.88 -11.35 7.19
N ARG A 20 5.25 -11.32 5.91
CA ARG A 20 6.44 -10.61 5.43
C ARG A 20 6.24 -10.15 3.99
N ALA A 21 6.72 -8.97 3.61
CA ALA A 21 6.63 -8.49 2.23
C ALA A 21 7.31 -9.43 1.23
N ASP A 22 8.48 -9.97 1.58
CA ASP A 22 9.27 -10.95 0.80
C ASP A 22 9.04 -12.40 1.30
N ALA A 23 7.77 -12.76 1.48
CA ALA A 23 7.35 -14.04 2.03
C ALA A 23 7.92 -15.26 1.27
N ASN A 24 8.24 -16.32 2.01
CA ASN A 24 8.82 -17.56 1.48
C ASN A 24 7.76 -18.67 1.23
N ALA A 25 6.50 -18.43 1.59
CA ALA A 25 5.37 -19.30 1.31
C ALA A 25 4.13 -18.51 0.82
N GLU A 26 3.13 -19.24 0.32
CA GLU A 26 1.82 -18.71 -0.07
C GLU A 26 0.69 -19.68 0.24
N VAL A 27 -0.52 -19.15 0.38
CA VAL A 27 -1.74 -19.95 0.59
C VAL A 27 -2.46 -20.10 -0.75
N LYS A 28 -2.77 -21.34 -1.12
CA LYS A 28 -3.58 -21.68 -2.29
C LYS A 28 -4.85 -22.41 -1.88
N VAL A 29 -5.89 -22.26 -2.68
CA VAL A 29 -7.02 -23.19 -2.65
C VAL A 29 -6.62 -24.40 -3.47
N GLY A 30 -6.76 -25.60 -2.91
CA GLY A 30 -6.48 -26.84 -3.60
C GLY A 30 -7.38 -27.00 -4.83
N GLY A 31 -6.93 -27.78 -5.81
CA GLY A 31 -7.70 -28.04 -7.04
C GLY A 31 -9.05 -28.73 -6.79
N ASP A 32 -9.22 -29.33 -5.62
CA ASP A 32 -10.49 -29.90 -5.14
C ASP A 32 -11.50 -28.86 -4.62
N ALA A 33 -11.10 -27.60 -4.54
CA ALA A 33 -11.85 -26.49 -3.93
C ALA A 33 -12.32 -26.75 -2.49
N ALA A 34 -11.78 -27.78 -1.84
CA ALA A 34 -12.16 -28.23 -0.50
C ALA A 34 -11.00 -28.13 0.50
N SER A 35 -9.79 -27.84 0.02
CA SER A 35 -8.60 -27.71 0.85
C SER A 35 -7.91 -26.36 0.70
N PHE A 36 -7.23 -25.93 1.76
CA PHE A 36 -6.26 -24.84 1.72
C PHE A 36 -4.86 -25.44 1.84
N GLN A 37 -3.93 -24.95 1.03
CA GLN A 37 -2.56 -25.46 0.93
C GLN A 37 -1.58 -24.32 1.23
N LEU A 38 -0.70 -24.53 2.20
CA LEU A 38 0.46 -23.66 2.43
C LEU A 38 1.64 -24.20 1.63
N VAL A 39 2.06 -23.47 0.60
CA VAL A 39 3.05 -23.91 -0.38
C VAL A 39 4.30 -23.04 -0.29
N ALA A 40 5.46 -23.68 -0.17
CA ALA A 40 6.74 -22.97 -0.19
C ALA A 40 7.03 -22.43 -1.59
N LYS A 41 7.46 -21.16 -1.68
CA LYS A 41 7.85 -20.49 -2.93
C LYS A 41 9.33 -20.64 -3.26
N LYS A 42 10.13 -20.93 -2.23
CA LYS A 42 11.59 -21.13 -2.31
C LYS A 42 12.02 -22.17 -1.28
N ARG A 43 13.29 -22.58 -1.33
CA ARG A 43 13.89 -23.42 -0.29
C ARG A 43 13.83 -22.67 1.04
N ILE A 44 13.41 -23.37 2.10
CA ILE A 44 13.34 -22.86 3.47
C ILE A 44 14.28 -23.72 4.32
N GLU A 45 15.27 -23.10 4.95
CA GLU A 45 16.21 -23.84 5.79
C GLU A 45 15.59 -24.23 7.14
N LYS A 46 16.16 -25.26 7.79
CA LYS A 46 15.76 -25.61 9.15
C LYS A 46 16.01 -24.42 10.09
N GLY A 47 14.96 -23.98 10.78
CA GLY A 47 15.01 -22.85 11.70
C GLY A 47 14.70 -21.50 11.04
N GLU A 48 14.54 -21.45 9.72
CA GLU A 48 13.98 -20.27 9.04
C GLU A 48 12.46 -20.23 9.29
N GLU A 49 11.95 -19.03 9.60
CA GLU A 49 10.51 -18.81 9.79
C GLU A 49 9.77 -18.92 8.45
N VAL A 50 8.63 -19.59 8.47
CA VAL A 50 7.70 -19.61 7.33
C VAL A 50 6.82 -18.36 7.41
N CYS A 51 6.82 -17.56 6.35
CA CYS A 51 6.02 -16.34 6.26
C CYS A 51 5.18 -16.34 4.98
N ILE A 52 3.99 -15.73 5.05
CA ILE A 52 3.12 -15.46 3.90
C ILE A 52 2.91 -13.96 3.72
N LYS A 53 2.47 -13.56 2.53
CA LYS A 53 2.07 -12.17 2.27
C LYS A 53 0.58 -12.00 2.55
N TYR A 54 0.23 -11.08 3.44
CA TYR A 54 -1.16 -10.70 3.71
C TYR A 54 -1.61 -9.70 2.64
N GLY A 55 -2.91 -9.70 2.29
CA GLY A 55 -3.47 -8.82 1.26
C GLY A 55 -3.56 -9.44 -0.13
N GLY A 56 -2.89 -10.58 -0.34
CA GLY A 56 -2.91 -11.32 -1.59
C GLY A 56 -1.99 -10.71 -2.66
N ASP A 57 -1.98 -11.29 -3.86
CA ASP A 57 -1.06 -10.89 -4.92
C ASP A 57 -1.44 -9.57 -5.62
N ALA A 58 -2.73 -9.21 -5.58
CA ALA A 58 -3.25 -8.02 -6.24
C ALA A 58 -3.14 -6.74 -5.40
N TYR A 59 -2.84 -6.87 -4.11
CA TYR A 59 -2.87 -5.76 -3.17
C TYR A 59 -1.82 -5.93 -2.06
N GLU A 60 -0.87 -5.00 -2.00
CA GLU A 60 0.03 -4.89 -0.87
C GLU A 60 -0.57 -3.93 0.14
N TYR A 61 -0.75 -4.41 1.37
CA TYR A 61 -1.17 -3.55 2.46
C TYR A 61 -0.05 -2.56 2.81
N THR A 62 -0.42 -1.30 3.00
CA THR A 62 0.48 -0.29 3.55
C THR A 62 0.62 -0.45 5.08
N ASN A 63 1.63 0.19 5.69
CA ASN A 63 1.87 0.04 7.13
C ASN A 63 0.73 0.57 8.02
N ASP A 64 -0.01 1.58 7.57
CA ASP A 64 -1.24 2.04 8.22
C ASP A 64 -2.36 0.99 8.15
N GLU A 65 -2.51 0.29 7.04
CA GLU A 65 -3.49 -0.81 6.92
C GLU A 65 -3.07 -2.05 7.71
N MET A 66 -1.78 -2.38 7.74
CA MET A 66 -1.22 -3.43 8.59
C MET A 66 -1.51 -3.14 10.06
N LEU A 67 -1.29 -1.90 10.49
CA LEU A 67 -1.54 -1.50 11.88
C LEU A 67 -3.04 -1.57 12.22
N LEU A 68 -3.91 -1.09 11.33
CA LEU A 68 -5.35 -1.08 11.57
C LEU A 68 -5.98 -2.47 11.55
N ASN A 69 -5.55 -3.35 10.64
CA ASN A 69 -6.18 -4.66 10.44
C ASN A 69 -5.52 -5.78 11.24
N TYR A 70 -4.22 -5.66 11.54
CA TYR A 70 -3.41 -6.73 12.11
C TYR A 70 -2.59 -6.31 13.35
N GLY A 71 -2.56 -5.02 13.70
CA GLY A 71 -1.95 -4.54 14.94
C GLY A 71 -0.41 -4.50 14.94
N PHE A 72 0.24 -4.58 13.77
CA PHE A 72 1.70 -4.45 13.64
C PHE A 72 2.07 -3.61 12.41
N VAL A 73 3.35 -3.25 12.30
CA VAL A 73 3.93 -2.61 11.11
C VAL A 73 5.04 -3.51 10.57
N ASP A 74 5.18 -3.57 9.25
CA ASP A 74 6.27 -4.28 8.59
C ASP A 74 7.40 -3.29 8.25
N THR A 75 8.56 -3.48 8.87
CA THR A 75 9.75 -2.64 8.64
C THR A 75 10.42 -2.92 7.31
N SER A 76 10.12 -4.05 6.66
CA SER A 76 10.57 -4.37 5.30
C SER A 76 9.81 -3.55 4.25
N ILE A 77 8.60 -3.10 4.57
CA ILE A 77 7.83 -2.14 3.77
C ILE A 77 8.40 -0.75 4.07
N SER A 78 9.47 -0.38 3.36
CA SER A 78 10.12 0.91 3.59
C SER A 78 9.15 2.05 3.28
N SER A 79 8.86 2.88 4.28
CA SER A 79 7.98 4.05 4.16
C SER A 79 8.66 5.25 3.47
N LEU A 80 9.53 5.02 2.48
CA LEU A 80 10.18 6.09 1.72
C LEU A 80 10.21 5.76 0.23
N PRO A 81 9.78 6.69 -0.66
CA PRO A 81 10.25 6.66 -2.04
C PRO A 81 11.79 6.77 -2.00
N THR A 82 12.45 5.97 -2.83
CA THR A 82 13.91 5.83 -2.94
C THR A 82 14.63 7.08 -3.48
N SER A 83 14.02 8.27 -3.43
CA SER A 83 14.61 9.55 -3.82
C SER A 83 15.25 10.34 -2.68
N ASP A 84 14.83 10.15 -1.41
CA ASP A 84 15.17 11.10 -0.33
C ASP A 84 16.22 10.61 0.66
N ARG A 85 16.89 9.48 0.39
CA ARG A 85 17.88 8.90 1.32
C ARG A 85 19.25 9.59 1.28
N LYS A 86 19.41 10.71 0.56
CA LYS A 86 20.69 11.44 0.45
C LYS A 86 20.69 12.91 0.90
N THR A 87 19.60 13.46 1.41
CA THR A 87 19.48 14.91 1.64
C THR A 87 18.99 15.29 3.04
N VAL A 88 19.45 14.57 4.08
CA VAL A 88 19.34 15.09 5.47
C VAL A 88 20.70 15.55 6.02
N ALA A 89 21.79 15.28 5.30
CA ALA A 89 23.07 15.93 5.52
C ALA A 89 23.29 16.89 4.35
N SER A 90 23.40 18.18 4.65
CA SER A 90 23.80 19.28 3.78
C SER A 90 22.82 19.79 2.72
N SER A 91 22.74 21.13 2.71
CA SER A 91 22.27 22.02 1.66
C SER A 91 20.80 22.44 1.73
N SER A 92 20.64 23.63 2.31
CA SER A 92 19.68 24.66 1.90
C SER A 92 19.40 24.69 0.39
N THR A 93 18.17 25.09 0.06
CA THR A 93 17.64 25.47 -1.26
C THR A 93 17.57 24.37 -2.32
N ALA A 94 16.40 23.74 -2.45
CA ALA A 94 15.97 23.10 -3.69
C ALA A 94 14.52 23.50 -3.98
N GLU A 95 14.29 23.97 -5.20
CA GLU A 95 13.19 24.79 -5.66
C GLU A 95 11.86 24.03 -5.76
N VAL A 96 10.77 24.72 -5.39
CA VAL A 96 9.39 24.25 -5.51
C VAL A 96 8.96 24.39 -6.96
N GLU A 97 8.80 23.28 -7.68
CA GLU A 97 8.07 23.32 -8.96
C GLU A 97 6.63 23.77 -8.73
N THR A 98 6.23 24.81 -9.44
CA THR A 98 4.97 25.52 -9.25
C THR A 98 3.78 24.78 -9.89
N LEU A 99 2.65 24.82 -9.19
CA LEU A 99 1.37 24.16 -9.51
C LEU A 99 0.80 24.50 -10.91
N SER A 100 1.22 25.61 -11.51
CA SER A 100 0.82 26.01 -12.87
C SER A 100 1.29 25.04 -13.94
N THR A 101 2.40 24.33 -13.71
CA THR A 101 2.96 23.35 -14.65
C THR A 101 2.14 22.05 -14.67
N ILE A 102 1.43 21.76 -13.58
CA ILE A 102 0.59 20.57 -13.42
C ILE A 102 -0.77 20.78 -14.11
N GLU A 103 -1.33 22.00 -14.06
CA GLU A 103 -2.64 22.30 -14.65
C GLU A 103 -2.68 22.16 -16.18
N SER A 104 -1.58 22.45 -16.88
CA SER A 104 -1.50 22.32 -18.35
C SER A 104 -1.50 20.86 -18.84
N HIS A 105 -1.18 19.89 -17.97
CA HIS A 105 -1.11 18.46 -18.31
C HIS A 105 -2.40 17.68 -17.96
N ILE A 106 -3.36 18.27 -17.25
CA ILE A 106 -4.56 17.57 -16.71
C ILE A 106 -5.80 17.73 -17.62
N GLY A 107 -5.63 18.13 -18.88
CA GLY A 107 -6.73 18.25 -19.85
C GLY A 107 -7.58 16.97 -19.94
N GLY A 108 -8.69 16.91 -19.19
CA GLY A 108 -9.70 15.85 -19.26
C GLY A 108 -9.99 15.04 -17.98
N ARG A 109 -9.22 15.13 -16.89
CA ARG A 109 -9.46 14.30 -15.68
C ARG A 109 -10.20 15.08 -14.57
N GLN A 110 -11.52 15.25 -14.71
CA GLN A 110 -12.38 16.00 -13.77
C GLN A 110 -12.22 15.59 -12.29
N GLY A 111 -11.93 14.31 -12.01
CA GLY A 111 -11.71 13.83 -10.65
C GLY A 111 -10.41 14.33 -10.00
N LEU A 112 -9.37 14.60 -10.79
CA LEU A 112 -8.07 15.06 -10.29
C LEU A 112 -8.14 16.51 -9.82
N VAL A 113 -8.86 17.33 -10.60
CA VAL A 113 -9.09 18.75 -10.31
C VAL A 113 -9.89 18.92 -9.02
N ALA A 114 -10.92 18.09 -8.81
CA ALA A 114 -11.70 18.10 -7.58
C ALA A 114 -10.83 17.76 -6.35
N ASP A 115 -9.99 16.73 -6.43
CA ASP A 115 -9.10 16.35 -5.32
C ASP A 115 -8.04 17.45 -5.03
N LEU A 116 -7.49 18.10 -6.06
CA LEU A 116 -6.60 19.26 -5.91
C LEU A 116 -7.30 20.44 -5.21
N GLN A 117 -8.53 20.77 -5.60
CA GLN A 117 -9.31 21.83 -4.96
C GLN A 117 -9.65 21.51 -3.50
N HIS A 118 -9.97 20.24 -3.20
CA HIS A 118 -10.20 19.80 -1.82
C HIS A 118 -8.94 19.85 -0.96
N ALA A 119 -7.77 19.50 -1.51
CA ALA A 119 -6.48 19.65 -0.84
C ALA A 119 -6.19 21.11 -0.49
N GLN A 120 -6.48 22.04 -1.40
CA GLN A 120 -6.25 23.47 -1.20
C GLN A 120 -7.18 24.06 -0.13
N ARG A 121 -8.47 23.67 -0.10
CA ARG A 121 -9.40 24.10 0.95
C ARG A 121 -8.99 23.58 2.32
N ALA A 122 -8.66 22.30 2.43
CA ALA A 122 -8.20 21.71 3.68
C ALA A 122 -6.92 22.38 4.21
N GLN A 123 -5.99 22.76 3.32
CA GLN A 123 -4.77 23.47 3.70
C GLN A 123 -5.04 24.91 4.15
N LYS A 124 -6.02 25.61 3.56
CA LYS A 124 -6.48 26.93 4.03
C LYS A 124 -7.23 26.86 5.37
N GLU A 125 -7.92 25.75 5.62
CA GLU A 125 -8.62 25.45 6.87
C GLU A 125 -7.67 24.98 8.00
N GLY A 126 -6.38 24.76 7.69
CA GLY A 126 -5.40 24.24 8.66
C GLY A 126 -5.54 22.74 8.93
N ASP A 127 -6.39 22.02 8.20
CA ASP A 127 -6.60 20.58 8.32
C ASP A 127 -5.54 19.82 7.49
N VAL A 128 -4.37 19.63 8.11
CA VAL A 128 -3.20 18.99 7.51
C VAL A 128 -3.49 17.54 7.08
N ARG A 129 -4.30 16.80 7.86
CA ARG A 129 -4.62 15.40 7.57
C ARG A 129 -5.46 15.29 6.31
N LYS A 130 -6.50 16.12 6.22
CA LYS A 130 -7.39 16.15 5.07
C LYS A 130 -6.66 16.62 3.81
N ALA A 131 -5.79 17.63 3.94
CA ALA A 131 -4.93 18.09 2.84
C ALA A 131 -4.01 16.98 2.31
N LEU A 132 -3.43 16.17 3.20
CA LEU A 132 -2.53 15.08 2.83
C LEU A 132 -3.28 13.95 2.10
N VAL A 133 -4.47 13.57 2.57
CA VAL A 133 -5.32 12.55 1.93
C VAL A 133 -5.66 12.92 0.49
N TYR A 134 -6.05 14.18 0.25
CA TYR A 134 -6.38 14.64 -1.10
C TYR A 134 -5.15 14.74 -2.00
N LYS A 135 -4.00 15.20 -1.48
CA LYS A 135 -2.72 15.19 -2.23
C LYS A 135 -2.31 13.77 -2.63
N TYR A 136 -2.51 12.79 -1.74
CA TYR A 136 -2.22 11.39 -2.02
C TYR A 136 -3.14 10.82 -3.11
N ARG A 137 -4.44 11.14 -3.11
CA ARG A 137 -5.37 10.74 -4.19
C ARG A 137 -4.98 11.31 -5.55
N VAL A 138 -4.52 12.57 -5.58
CA VAL A 138 -4.01 13.22 -6.79
C VAL A 138 -2.80 12.47 -7.30
N ALA A 139 -1.79 12.23 -6.46
CA ALA A 139 -0.59 11.49 -6.83
C ALA A 139 -0.90 10.08 -7.36
N ARG A 140 -1.81 9.36 -6.68
CA ARG A 140 -2.25 8.00 -7.08
C ARG A 140 -2.93 7.97 -8.44
N ARG A 141 -3.71 9.01 -8.78
CA ARG A 141 -4.41 9.12 -10.07
C ARG A 141 -3.54 9.69 -11.20
N MET A 142 -2.38 10.28 -10.88
CA MET A 142 -1.39 10.68 -11.89
C MET A 142 -0.43 9.55 -12.24
N ALA A 143 -0.25 8.56 -11.37
CA ALA A 143 0.60 7.39 -11.61
C ALA A 143 -0.04 6.28 -12.48
N ILE A 144 -1.27 6.50 -12.98
CA ILE A 144 -2.03 5.62 -13.89
C ILE A 144 -2.34 6.40 -15.18
#